data_AF-A0A445ESP4-F1
#
_entry.id   AF-A0A445ESP4-F1
#
_cell.length_a   1.000
_cell.length_b   1.000
_cell.length_c   1.000
_cell.angle_alpha   90.00
_cell.angle_beta   90.00
_cell.angle_gamma   90.00
#
_symmetry.space_group_name_H-M   'P 1'
#
loop_
_entity.id
_entity.type
_entity.pdbx_description
1 polymer ?
#
loop_
_entity_poly.entity_id
_entity_poly.type
_entity_poly.pdbx_seq_one_letter_code
_entity_poly.pdbx_strand_id
1 'polypeptide(L)'
;MRKVLDPLTGNWRSITSIGTNMASYDAAVLNGNLLVKESWLWPFYVSPRGQVYDPRTNNWKNMSVGLREGWTSSSVVVYGHLFVVSELERMKLKVHDTETDSWDAIDGPPLPEQICKSFTVNACDCHIYVVGRNLHVAIGHISRLLPDENFDEKWSFSVRWHVIDAPESLSDHTPLSSESLSDHTPSSSQVLFA
;
A
#
# COMPACT_ATOMS: atom_id res chain seq x y z
N MET A 1 6.05 -20.20 9.56
CA MET A 1 6.95 -20.58 8.45
C MET A 1 6.62 -19.70 7.25
N ARG A 2 7.56 -18.92 6.72
CA ARG A 2 7.31 -18.08 5.53
C ARG A 2 7.80 -18.81 4.28
N LYS A 3 7.04 -18.71 3.19
CA LYS A 3 7.34 -19.36 1.91
C LYS A 3 7.16 -18.36 0.78
N VAL A 4 7.93 -18.53 -0.29
CA VAL A 4 7.74 -17.81 -1.55
C VAL A 4 7.48 -18.84 -2.65
N LEU A 5 6.54 -18.54 -3.55
CA LEU A 5 6.26 -19.37 -4.71
C LEU A 5 7.31 -19.10 -5.78
N ASP A 6 7.93 -20.15 -6.29
CA ASP A 6 8.69 -20.07 -7.53
C ASP A 6 7.71 -20.23 -8.71
N PRO A 7 7.46 -19.19 -9.51
CA PRO A 7 6.47 -19.24 -10.59
C PRO A 7 6.89 -20.17 -11.73
N LEU A 8 8.19 -20.47 -11.88
CA LEU A 8 8.68 -21.35 -12.95
C LEU A 8 8.46 -22.82 -12.61
N THR A 9 8.59 -23.17 -11.34
CA THR A 9 8.48 -24.56 -10.88
C THR A 9 7.15 -24.85 -10.18
N GLY A 10 6.36 -23.83 -9.86
CA GLY A 10 5.12 -23.93 -9.09
C GLY A 10 5.33 -24.35 -7.63
N ASN A 11 6.58 -24.42 -7.16
CA ASN A 11 6.91 -24.93 -5.86
C ASN A 11 7.10 -23.81 -4.83
N TRP A 12 6.61 -24.06 -3.62
CA TRP A 12 6.86 -23.19 -2.48
C TRP A 12 8.24 -23.49 -1.88
N ARG A 13 9.11 -22.48 -1.84
CA ARG A 13 10.41 -22.57 -1.14
C ARG A 13 10.37 -21.82 0.19
N SER A 14 10.99 -22.40 1.21
CA SER A 14 11.19 -21.72 2.50
C SER A 14 12.12 -20.52 2.31
N ILE A 15 11.75 -19.38 2.89
CA ILE A 15 12.58 -18.18 2.90
C ILE A 15 13.10 -17.89 4.30
N THR A 16 14.15 -17.06 4.38
CA THR A 16 14.70 -16.58 5.65
C THR A 16 13.58 -16.00 6.53
N SER A 17 13.56 -16.35 7.81
CA SER A 17 12.58 -15.79 8.75
C SER A 17 12.91 -14.33 9.01
N ILE A 18 11.88 -13.48 9.11
CA ILE A 18 12.04 -12.18 9.75
C ILE A 18 12.48 -12.45 11.19
N GLY A 19 13.57 -11.83 11.64
CA GLY A 19 14.12 -11.98 13.00
C GLY A 19 13.30 -11.28 14.09
N THR A 20 12.14 -10.73 13.72
CA THR A 20 11.29 -9.89 14.57
C THR A 20 9.84 -10.37 14.49
N ASN A 21 9.22 -10.65 15.64
CA ASN A 21 7.82 -11.02 15.69
C ASN A 21 6.96 -9.77 15.44
N MET A 22 6.39 -9.65 14.25
CA MET A 22 5.52 -8.54 13.84
C MET A 22 4.07 -9.08 13.75
N ALA A 23 3.08 -8.33 14.24
CA ALA A 23 1.73 -8.85 14.51
C ALA A 23 0.68 -8.52 13.44
N SER A 24 0.88 -7.47 12.64
CA SER A 24 -0.01 -7.06 11.54
C SER A 24 0.84 -6.55 10.39
N TYR A 25 0.40 -6.70 9.14
CA TYR A 25 1.24 -6.39 7.98
C TYR A 25 0.46 -5.67 6.88
N ASP A 26 0.93 -4.47 6.51
CA ASP A 26 0.79 -4.01 5.12
C ASP A 26 2.04 -4.47 4.36
N ALA A 27 1.89 -4.75 3.07
CA ALA A 27 2.96 -5.25 2.23
C ALA A 27 2.86 -4.71 0.80
N ALA A 28 4.01 -4.40 0.22
CA ALA A 28 4.11 -3.90 -1.14
C ALA A 28 5.37 -4.48 -1.81
N VAL A 29 5.35 -4.58 -3.14
CA VAL A 29 6.54 -4.96 -3.91
C VAL A 29 7.07 -3.72 -4.61
N LEU A 30 8.26 -3.27 -4.22
CA LEU A 30 8.90 -2.06 -4.76
C LEU A 30 10.32 -2.40 -5.20
N ASN A 31 10.68 -2.04 -6.44
CA ASN A 31 12.00 -2.30 -7.02
C ASN A 31 12.45 -3.77 -6.90
N GLY A 32 11.51 -4.71 -7.03
CA GLY A 32 11.76 -6.15 -6.92
C GLY A 32 11.97 -6.67 -5.49
N ASN A 33 11.84 -5.81 -4.48
CA ASN A 33 11.92 -6.19 -3.07
C ASN A 33 10.51 -6.25 -2.46
N LEU A 34 10.30 -7.18 -1.52
CA LEU A 34 9.06 -7.26 -0.75
C LEU A 34 9.21 -6.42 0.53
N LEU A 35 8.43 -5.36 0.63
CA LEU A 35 8.36 -4.49 1.78
C LEU A 35 7.24 -5.00 2.68
N VAL A 36 7.51 -5.07 3.98
CA VAL A 36 6.57 -5.55 4.99
C VAL A 36 6.64 -4.60 6.17
N LYS A 37 5.52 -3.97 6.52
CA LYS A 37 5.44 -3.00 7.61
C LYS A 37 4.39 -3.44 8.62
N GLU A 38 4.65 -3.21 9.91
CA GLU A 38 3.59 -3.28 10.91
C GLU A 38 2.47 -2.29 10.57
N SER A 39 1.27 -2.82 10.35
CA SER A 39 0.07 -1.98 10.20
C SER A 39 -0.36 -1.49 11.58
N TRP A 40 -0.13 -0.20 11.83
CA TRP A 40 -0.63 0.53 12.99
C TRP A 40 -1.54 1.65 12.50
N LEU A 41 -2.50 2.08 13.32
CA LEU A 41 -3.28 3.28 13.04
C LEU A 41 -2.46 4.52 13.45
N TRP A 42 -2.38 5.52 12.58
CA TRP A 42 -1.76 6.81 12.91
C TRP A 42 -2.69 7.61 13.86
N PRO A 43 -2.17 8.34 14.86
CA PRO A 43 -0.76 8.56 15.21
C PRO A 43 -0.15 7.41 16.03
N PHE A 44 1.12 7.11 15.76
CA PHE A 44 1.85 6.04 16.46
C PHE A 44 2.52 6.56 17.75
N TYR A 45 2.39 5.82 18.85
CA TYR A 45 3.16 6.09 20.08
C TYR A 45 4.64 5.69 19.96
N VAL A 46 4.96 4.76 19.06
CA VAL A 46 6.31 4.27 18.76
C VAL A 46 6.43 4.12 17.25
N SER A 47 7.61 4.40 16.70
CA SER A 47 7.88 4.24 15.27
C SER A 47 7.58 2.78 14.84
N PRO A 48 6.74 2.56 13.81
CA PRO A 48 6.32 1.23 13.40
C PRO A 48 7.51 0.46 12.84
N ARG A 49 7.55 -0.86 13.07
CA ARG A 49 8.60 -1.71 12.50
C ARG A 49 8.34 -1.96 11.02
N GLY A 50 9.41 -2.03 10.24
CA GLY A 50 9.35 -2.38 8.83
C GLY A 50 10.58 -3.19 8.41
N GLN A 51 10.38 -4.11 7.49
CA GLN A 51 11.40 -5.00 6.95
C GLN A 51 11.29 -5.03 5.42
N VAL A 52 12.44 -5.14 4.75
CA VAL A 52 12.55 -5.25 3.30
C VAL A 52 13.25 -6.56 2.98
N TYR A 53 12.60 -7.41 2.21
CA TYR A 53 13.14 -8.66 1.71
C TYR A 53 13.67 -8.50 0.30
N ASP A 54 14.95 -8.79 0.13
CA ASP A 54 15.59 -8.93 -1.17
C ASP A 54 15.57 -10.41 -1.60
N PRO A 55 14.75 -10.78 -2.60
CA PRO A 55 14.66 -12.17 -3.05
C PRO A 55 15.92 -12.65 -3.78
N ARG A 56 16.79 -11.76 -4.26
CA ARG A 56 18.04 -12.12 -4.96
C ARG A 56 19.08 -12.61 -3.98
N THR A 57 19.14 -11.99 -2.80
CA THR A 57 20.08 -12.36 -1.73
C THR A 57 19.43 -13.22 -0.64
N ASN A 58 18.10 -13.41 -0.70
CA ASN A 58 17.30 -14.12 0.30
C ASN A 58 17.49 -13.57 1.72
N ASN A 59 17.62 -12.25 1.84
CA ASN A 59 17.90 -11.57 3.10
C ASN A 59 16.84 -10.52 3.42
N TRP A 60 16.60 -10.34 4.71
CA TRP A 60 15.81 -9.23 5.24
C TRP A 60 16.73 -8.12 5.72
N LYS A 61 16.28 -6.88 5.55
CA LYS A 61 16.92 -5.67 6.09
C LYS A 61 15.86 -4.80 6.76
N ASN A 62 16.29 -4.00 7.73
CA ASN A 62 15.41 -2.98 8.32
C ASN A 62 14.99 -1.97 7.25
N MET A 63 13.70 -1.64 7.24
CA MET A 63 13.17 -0.56 6.40
C MET A 63 13.71 0.80 6.87
N SER A 64 13.93 1.71 5.92
CA SER A 64 14.38 3.07 6.21
C SER A 64 13.35 3.84 7.05
N VAL A 65 13.81 4.88 7.72
CA VAL A 65 13.00 5.63 8.69
C VAL A 65 11.88 6.40 8.00
N GLY A 66 12.17 7.09 6.90
CA GLY A 66 11.17 7.90 6.21
C GLY A 66 10.13 7.03 5.50
N LEU A 67 10.54 5.94 4.87
CA LEU A 67 9.63 4.96 4.29
C LEU A 67 8.67 4.37 5.33
N ARG A 68 9.19 3.88 6.47
CA ARG A 68 8.34 3.25 7.50
C ARG A 68 7.40 4.25 8.18
N GLU A 69 7.85 5.47 8.43
CA GLU A 69 7.07 6.47 9.16
C GLU A 69 6.04 7.17 8.29
N GLY A 70 6.35 7.42 7.01
CA GLY A 70 5.41 8.06 6.08
C GLY A 70 4.43 7.12 5.39
N TRP A 71 4.63 5.80 5.46
CA TRP A 71 3.65 4.81 5.01
C TRP A 71 2.47 4.69 6.00
N THR A 72 1.65 5.74 6.10
CA THR A 72 0.69 5.89 7.21
C THR A 72 -0.68 5.24 6.99
N SER A 73 -0.98 4.75 5.78
CA SER A 73 -2.28 4.13 5.44
C SER A 73 -2.09 3.16 4.26
N SER A 74 -3.18 2.78 3.61
CA SER A 74 -3.19 1.82 2.50
C SER A 74 -2.27 2.26 1.37
N SER A 75 -1.52 1.30 0.82
CA SER A 75 -0.53 1.56 -0.22
C SER A 75 -0.79 0.81 -1.51
N VAL A 76 -0.27 1.38 -2.61
CA VAL A 76 -0.23 0.75 -3.93
C VAL A 76 1.04 1.13 -4.67
N VAL A 77 1.46 0.29 -5.60
CA VAL A 77 2.63 0.57 -6.44
C VAL A 77 2.16 0.84 -7.87
N VAL A 78 2.50 2.01 -8.39
CA VAL A 78 2.17 2.44 -9.76
C VAL A 78 3.44 3.01 -10.39
N TYR A 79 3.74 2.63 -11.64
CA TYR A 79 4.99 3.00 -12.32
C TYR A 79 6.28 2.68 -11.53
N GLY A 80 6.24 1.70 -10.62
CA GLY A 80 7.39 1.38 -9.77
C GLY A 80 7.60 2.34 -8.59
N HIS A 81 6.64 3.22 -8.30
CA HIS A 81 6.65 4.11 -7.14
C HIS A 81 5.56 3.71 -6.15
N LEU A 82 5.86 3.82 -4.86
CA LEU A 82 4.92 3.52 -3.78
C LEU A 82 4.06 4.74 -3.48
N PHE A 83 2.75 4.59 -3.58
CA PHE A 83 1.76 5.60 -3.23
C PHE A 83 1.03 5.21 -1.96
N VAL A 84 0.62 6.21 -1.18
CA VAL A 84 -0.25 6.03 -0.01
C VAL A 84 -1.52 6.83 -0.20
N VAL A 85 -2.65 6.13 -0.12
CA VAL A 85 -3.98 6.71 -0.08
C VAL A 85 -4.31 6.98 1.38
N SER A 86 -4.46 8.26 1.74
CA SER A 86 -4.80 8.63 3.12
C SER A 86 -6.29 8.45 3.37
N GLU A 87 -6.63 7.83 4.50
CA GLU A 87 -7.99 7.78 5.02
C GLU A 87 -8.45 9.13 5.62
N LEU A 88 -7.52 10.05 5.88
CA LEU A 88 -7.84 11.37 6.44
C LEU A 88 -8.45 12.27 5.37
N GLU A 89 -9.55 12.92 5.74
CA GLU A 89 -10.24 13.86 4.87
C GLU A 89 -9.29 14.95 4.34
N ARG A 90 -9.45 15.30 3.06
CA ARG A 90 -8.72 16.36 2.36
C ARG A 90 -7.21 16.14 2.19
N MET A 91 -6.66 15.03 2.65
CA MET A 91 -5.29 14.67 2.38
C MET A 91 -5.12 14.23 0.92
N LYS A 92 -4.13 14.80 0.24
CA LYS A 92 -3.74 14.40 -1.10
C LYS A 92 -3.05 13.03 -1.07
N LEU A 93 -3.12 12.33 -2.21
CA LEU A 93 -2.30 11.14 -2.45
C LEU A 93 -0.82 11.52 -2.32
N LYS A 94 -0.04 10.65 -1.69
CA LYS A 94 1.41 10.85 -1.53
C LYS A 94 2.19 9.78 -2.26
N VAL A 95 3.36 10.13 -2.75
CA VAL A 95 4.32 9.22 -3.37
C VAL A 95 5.62 9.21 -2.56
N HIS A 96 6.23 8.03 -2.39
CA HIS A 96 7.55 7.90 -1.77
C HIS A 96 8.65 8.27 -2.75
N ASP A 97 9.52 9.18 -2.32
CA ASP A 97 10.78 9.46 -2.96
C ASP A 97 11.88 8.59 -2.33
N THR A 98 12.42 7.68 -3.13
CA THR A 98 13.47 6.75 -2.69
C THR A 98 14.83 7.41 -2.49
N GLU A 99 15.09 8.55 -3.13
CA GLU A 99 16.38 9.25 -3.03
C GLU A 99 16.46 10.03 -1.72
N THR A 100 15.41 10.77 -1.39
CA THR A 100 15.34 11.58 -0.16
C THR A 100 14.75 10.85 1.03
N ASP A 101 14.26 9.61 0.83
CA ASP A 101 13.49 8.83 1.80
C ASP A 101 12.31 9.65 2.37
N SER A 102 11.64 10.44 1.53
CA SER A 102 10.54 11.33 1.93
C SER A 102 9.24 11.02 1.19
N TRP A 103 8.17 11.71 1.56
CA TRP A 103 6.86 11.54 0.94
C TRP A 103 6.34 12.87 0.44
N ASP A 104 5.99 12.93 -0.85
CA ASP A 104 5.52 14.14 -1.50
C ASP A 104 4.05 14.00 -1.89
N ALA A 105 3.29 15.07 -1.67
CA ALA A 105 1.93 15.14 -2.18
C ALA A 105 1.97 15.31 -3.70
N ILE A 106 1.20 14.49 -4.42
CA ILE A 106 1.11 14.59 -5.87
C ILE A 106 0.11 15.66 -6.29
N ASP A 107 0.17 16.07 -7.55
CA ASP A 107 -0.78 17.04 -8.09
C ASP A 107 -2.19 16.44 -8.27
N GLY A 108 -3.21 17.30 -8.21
CA GLY A 108 -4.61 16.92 -8.31
C GLY A 108 -5.39 16.99 -6.99
N PRO A 109 -6.70 16.69 -7.04
CA PRO A 109 -7.58 16.76 -5.89
C PRO A 109 -7.36 15.61 -4.90
N PRO A 110 -7.67 15.82 -3.60
CA PRO A 110 -7.69 14.73 -2.63
C PRO A 110 -8.76 13.68 -2.99
N LEU A 111 -8.68 12.51 -2.34
CA LEU A 111 -9.71 11.49 -2.47
C LEU A 111 -11.08 12.08 -2.09
N PRO A 112 -12.15 11.85 -2.88
CA PRO A 112 -13.48 12.37 -2.57
C PRO A 112 -13.97 11.94 -1.19
N GLU A 113 -14.56 12.87 -0.42
CA GLU A 113 -14.95 12.67 0.98
C GLU A 113 -15.92 11.48 1.18
N GLN A 114 -16.76 11.19 0.18
CA GLN A 114 -17.68 10.04 0.20
C GLN A 114 -16.98 8.66 0.18
N ILE A 115 -15.69 8.62 -0.16
CA ILE A 115 -14.84 7.41 -0.20
C ILE A 115 -13.91 7.34 1.02
N CYS A 116 -13.79 8.43 1.79
CA CYS A 116 -12.95 8.46 2.99
C CYS A 116 -13.35 7.35 3.97
N LYS A 117 -12.35 6.71 4.58
CA LYS A 117 -12.42 5.37 5.22
C LYS A 117 -12.48 4.23 4.18
N SER A 118 -11.45 4.17 3.34
CA SER A 118 -11.26 3.09 2.39
C SER A 118 -11.09 1.75 3.08
N PHE A 119 -11.80 0.72 2.60
CA PHE A 119 -11.65 -0.67 3.04
C PHE A 119 -10.50 -1.37 2.33
N THR A 120 -10.29 -1.05 1.06
CA THR A 120 -9.23 -1.63 0.25
C THR A 120 -8.79 -0.66 -0.84
N VAL A 121 -7.51 -0.75 -1.20
CA VAL A 121 -6.90 -0.03 -2.30
C VAL A 121 -6.17 -1.05 -3.17
N ASN A 122 -6.36 -0.98 -4.49
CA ASN A 122 -5.62 -1.79 -5.44
C ASN A 122 -5.22 -0.96 -6.65
N ALA A 123 -4.27 -1.44 -7.45
CA ALA A 123 -3.83 -0.77 -8.67
C ALA A 123 -3.78 -1.73 -9.85
N CYS A 124 -4.11 -1.22 -11.03
CA CYS A 124 -3.96 -1.90 -12.31
C CYS A 124 -3.52 -0.88 -13.36
N ASP A 125 -2.42 -1.15 -14.05
CA ASP A 125 -1.76 -0.22 -14.97
C ASP A 125 -1.46 1.14 -14.33
N CYS A 126 -2.14 2.19 -14.79
CA CYS A 126 -2.06 3.55 -14.27
C CYS A 126 -3.23 3.93 -13.36
N HIS A 127 -4.14 3.00 -13.05
CA HIS A 127 -5.34 3.26 -12.26
C HIS A 127 -5.18 2.74 -10.84
N ILE A 128 -5.60 3.55 -9.88
CA ILE A 128 -5.80 3.16 -8.48
C ILE A 128 -7.30 3.03 -8.24
N TYR A 129 -7.72 1.96 -7.60
CA TYR A 129 -9.09 1.68 -7.21
C TYR A 129 -9.19 1.74 -5.69
N VAL A 130 -10.07 2.60 -5.19
CA VAL A 130 -10.30 2.78 -3.76
C VAL A 130 -11.76 2.43 -3.48
N VAL A 131 -11.99 1.41 -2.67
CA VAL A 131 -13.34 1.03 -2.25
C VAL A 131 -13.60 1.61 -0.87
N GLY A 132 -14.54 2.55 -0.80
CA GLY A 132 -14.97 3.22 0.42
C GLY A 132 -16.13 2.51 1.11
N ARG A 133 -16.65 3.17 2.14
CA ARG A 133 -17.88 2.74 2.81
C ARG A 133 -19.07 2.73 1.85
N ASN A 134 -20.01 1.82 2.08
CA ASN A 134 -21.18 1.60 1.22
C ASN A 134 -20.82 1.20 -0.23
N LEU A 135 -19.63 0.61 -0.44
CA LEU A 135 -19.15 0.13 -1.75
C LEU A 135 -19.01 1.21 -2.84
N HIS A 136 -18.99 2.50 -2.49
CA HIS A 136 -18.59 3.53 -3.45
C HIS A 136 -17.14 3.30 -3.86
N VAL A 137 -16.85 3.45 -5.15
CA VAL A 137 -15.52 3.20 -5.71
C VAL A 137 -14.96 4.48 -6.31
N ALA A 138 -13.78 4.91 -5.86
CA ALA A 138 -13.00 5.91 -6.59
C ALA A 138 -12.01 5.22 -7.51
N ILE A 139 -11.95 5.68 -8.76
CA ILE A 139 -10.93 5.31 -9.73
C ILE A 139 -10.03 6.53 -9.95
N GLY A 140 -8.78 6.42 -9.56
CA GLY A 140 -7.75 7.45 -9.72
C GLY A 140 -6.86 7.12 -10.91
N HIS A 141 -6.89 7.93 -11.97
CA HIS A 141 -5.94 7.82 -13.07
C HIS A 141 -4.64 8.58 -12.73
N ILE A 142 -3.53 7.86 -12.61
CA ILE A 142 -2.20 8.40 -12.31
C ILE A 142 -1.45 8.73 -13.60
N SER A 143 -1.04 9.99 -13.72
CA SER A 143 -0.25 10.48 -14.85
C SER A 143 1.15 10.87 -14.38
N ARG A 144 2.18 10.49 -15.14
CA ARG A 144 3.54 11.01 -14.96
C ARG A 144 3.63 12.39 -15.60
N LEU A 145 4.21 13.32 -14.87
CA LEU A 145 4.53 14.65 -15.35
C LEU A 145 6.03 14.67 -15.72
N LEU A 146 6.36 15.37 -16.80
CA LEU A 146 7.76 15.56 -17.18
C LEU A 146 8.46 16.41 -16.12
N PRO A 147 9.74 16.14 -15.80
CA PRO A 147 10.53 17.03 -14.96
C PRO A 147 10.55 18.42 -15.59
N ASP A 148 10.27 19.44 -14.79
CA ASP A 148 10.46 20.83 -15.22
C ASP A 148 11.95 21.03 -15.49
N GLU A 149 12.32 21.75 -16.56
CA GLU A 149 13.74 21.92 -17.00
C GLU A 149 14.68 22.56 -15.96
N ASN A 150 14.17 22.92 -14.77
CA ASN A 150 14.88 23.63 -13.70
C ASN A 150 14.93 22.91 -12.34
N PHE A 151 14.39 21.70 -12.19
CA PHE A 151 14.55 20.91 -10.97
C PHE A 151 15.05 19.51 -11.29
N ASP A 152 15.71 18.89 -10.30
CA ASP A 152 16.26 17.53 -10.35
C ASP A 152 15.35 16.56 -11.10
N GLU A 153 15.92 15.50 -11.69
CA GLU A 153 15.27 14.43 -12.49
C GLU A 153 14.20 13.61 -11.72
N LYS A 154 13.58 14.20 -10.70
CA LYS A 154 12.51 13.68 -9.87
C LYS A 154 11.22 13.59 -10.66
N TRP A 155 10.68 12.37 -10.71
CA TRP A 155 9.36 12.13 -11.27
C TRP A 155 8.29 12.84 -10.46
N SER A 156 7.48 13.64 -11.16
CA SER A 156 6.27 14.23 -10.61
C SER A 156 5.04 13.47 -11.11
N PHE A 157 3.98 13.42 -10.30
CA PHE A 157 2.76 12.68 -10.62
C PHE A 157 1.53 13.57 -10.42
N SER A 158 0.45 13.23 -11.12
CA SER A 158 -0.88 13.80 -10.89
C SER A 158 -1.95 12.71 -10.86
N VAL A 159 -3.04 12.98 -10.15
CA VAL A 159 -4.22 12.11 -10.10
C VAL A 159 -5.47 12.82 -10.59
N ARG A 160 -6.31 12.10 -11.32
CA ARG A 160 -7.70 12.47 -11.60
C ARG A 160 -8.63 11.40 -11.07
N TRP A 161 -9.56 11.79 -10.19
CA TRP A 161 -10.54 10.90 -9.61
C TRP A 161 -11.83 10.85 -10.43
N HIS A 162 -12.38 9.65 -10.58
CA HIS A 162 -13.72 9.37 -11.05
C HIS A 162 -14.43 8.49 -10.01
N VAL A 163 -15.59 8.90 -9.53
CA VAL A 163 -16.33 8.11 -8.53
C VAL A 163 -17.48 7.37 -9.20
N ILE A 164 -17.61 6.09 -8.84
CA ILE A 164 -18.71 5.23 -9.19
C ILE A 164 -19.51 4.98 -7.91
N ASP A 165 -20.78 5.38 -7.95
CA ASP A 165 -21.69 5.14 -6.84
C ASP A 165 -22.13 3.69 -6.78
N ALA A 166 -22.28 3.18 -5.56
CA ALA A 166 -22.87 1.87 -5.37
C ALA A 166 -24.35 1.90 -5.77
N PRO A 167 -24.89 0.81 -6.36
CA PRO A 167 -26.32 0.64 -6.54
C PRO A 167 -27.08 0.84 -5.23
N GLU A 168 -28.24 1.50 -5.26
CA GLU A 168 -29.07 1.75 -4.06
C GLU A 168 -29.44 0.47 -3.29
N SER A 169 -29.49 -0.68 -3.97
CA SER A 169 -29.72 -1.99 -3.33
C SER A 169 -28.59 -2.45 -2.40
N LEU A 170 -27.42 -1.81 -2.46
CA LEU A 170 -26.22 -2.17 -1.69
C LEU A 170 -25.83 -1.12 -0.64
N SER A 171 -26.58 -0.01 -0.53
CA SER A 171 -26.25 1.08 0.40
C SER A 171 -26.32 0.69 1.87
N ASP A 172 -27.13 -0.34 2.20
CA ASP A 172 -27.28 -0.86 3.57
C ASP A 172 -26.22 -1.91 3.94
N HIS A 173 -25.37 -2.31 2.99
CA HIS A 173 -24.34 -3.32 3.23
C HIS A 173 -23.00 -2.67 3.54
N THR A 174 -22.51 -2.88 4.76
CA THR A 174 -21.14 -2.53 5.13
C THR A 174 -20.22 -3.66 4.68
N PRO A 175 -19.21 -3.40 3.82
CA PRO A 175 -18.21 -4.42 3.49
C PRO A 175 -17.47 -4.84 4.76
N LEU A 176 -17.48 -6.14 5.06
CA LEU A 176 -16.70 -6.71 6.15
C LEU A 176 -15.34 -7.15 5.60
N SER A 177 -14.26 -6.69 6.23
CA SER A 177 -12.96 -7.34 6.05
C SER A 177 -13.06 -8.75 6.63
N SER A 178 -12.53 -9.74 5.91
CA SER A 178 -12.37 -11.08 6.47
C SER A 178 -11.21 -11.09 7.45
N GLU A 179 -11.37 -10.47 8.62
CA GLU A 179 -10.56 -10.83 9.78
C GLU A 179 -11.19 -12.08 10.37
N SER A 180 -10.54 -13.22 10.17
CA SER A 180 -10.95 -14.45 10.84
C SER A 180 -10.89 -14.22 12.35
N LEU A 181 -12.05 -14.24 13.02
CA LEU A 181 -12.14 -14.37 14.47
C LEU A 181 -11.59 -15.76 14.84
N SER A 182 -10.27 -15.86 15.02
CA SER A 182 -9.65 -17.08 15.52
C SER A 182 -9.45 -16.95 17.03
N ASP A 183 -10.29 -17.66 17.77
CA ASP A 183 -9.99 -18.14 19.12
C ASP A 183 -8.51 -18.58 19.20
N HIS A 184 -7.83 -18.04 20.21
CA HIS A 184 -6.48 -18.36 20.68
C HIS A 184 -5.74 -19.50 19.95
N THR A 185 -5.18 -19.23 18.75
CA THR A 185 -3.98 -19.88 18.19
C THR A 185 -3.42 -19.04 17.03
N PRO A 186 -2.09 -18.91 16.88
CA PRO A 186 -1.50 -17.97 15.92
C PRO A 186 -1.62 -18.51 14.48
N SER A 187 -2.62 -18.02 13.74
CA SER A 187 -2.81 -18.31 12.32
C SER A 187 -1.90 -17.42 11.45
N SER A 188 -1.16 -18.04 10.54
CA SER A 188 -0.30 -17.36 9.56
C SER A 188 -1.15 -16.84 8.40
N SER A 189 -1.24 -15.51 8.25
CA SER A 189 -1.81 -14.90 7.05
C SER A 189 -0.94 -15.22 5.83
N GLN A 190 -1.52 -15.94 4.87
CA GLN A 190 -0.92 -16.20 3.56
C GLN A 190 -1.17 -14.99 2.66
N VAL A 191 -0.11 -14.47 2.05
CA VAL A 191 -0.21 -13.47 0.98
C VAL A 191 -0.34 -14.22 -0.34
N LEU A 192 -1.51 -14.13 -0.97
CA LEU A 192 -1.75 -14.57 -2.34
C LEU A 192 -1.40 -13.40 -3.27
N PHE A 193 -0.39 -13.57 -4.12
CA PHE A 193 -0.20 -12.73 -5.30
C PHE A 193 -0.71 -13.53 -6.51
N ALA A 194 -1.60 -12.93 -7.29
CA ALA A 194 -1.99 -13.38 -8.62
C ALA A 194 -1.16 -12.64 -9.67
#